data_AF-A0A960CYY9-F1
#
_entry.id   AF-A0A960CYY9-F1
#
_cell.length_a   1.000
_cell.length_b   1.000
_cell.length_c   1.000
_cell.angle_alpha   90.00
_cell.angle_beta   90.00
_cell.angle_gamma   90.00
#
_symmetry.space_group_name_H-M   'P 1'
#
loop_
_entity.id
_entity.type
_entity.pdbx_description
1 polymer ?
#
loop_
_entity_poly.entity_id
_entity_poly.type
_entity_poly.pdbx_seq_one_letter_code
_entity_poly.pdbx_strand_id
1 'polypeptide(L)'
;MTAEPRQLPVTALVVAKAPVPGLAKTRLAASVGADAAADIAAAALLDTLDAVADTPVEARVVAMTGDLRHACRAPEIRDRLAAFTVVEQRGDDFAARLVNAHADAAAA
;
A
#
# COMPACT_ATOMS: atom_id res chain seq x y z
N MET A 1 21.17 24.77 14.89
CA MET A 1 20.80 23.46 15.46
C MET A 1 19.35 23.18 15.10
N THR A 2 19.11 22.55 13.94
CA THR A 2 17.80 21.95 13.66
C THR A 2 17.72 20.69 14.52
N ALA A 3 16.74 20.62 15.42
CA ALA A 3 16.46 19.40 16.15
C ALA A 3 16.23 18.29 15.13
N GLU A 4 16.96 17.17 15.24
CA GLU A 4 16.67 16.02 14.39
C GLU A 4 15.22 15.61 14.60
N PRO A 5 14.44 15.39 13.52
CA PRO A 5 13.04 15.03 13.64
C PRO A 5 12.97 13.73 14.44
N ARG A 6 12.44 13.83 15.65
CA ARG A 6 12.27 12.69 16.54
C ARG A 6 11.29 11.74 15.86
N GLN A 7 11.76 10.56 15.48
CA GLN A 7 10.86 9.52 14.99
C GLN A 7 9.82 9.22 16.07
N LEU A 8 8.56 9.21 15.66
CA LEU A 8 7.43 8.84 16.51
C LEU A 8 7.45 7.32 16.68
N PRO A 9 7.28 6.80 17.92
CA PRO A 9 7.22 5.36 18.20
C PRO A 9 5.88 4.76 17.73
N VAL A 10 5.70 4.76 16.42
CA VAL A 10 4.47 4.42 15.70
C VAL A 10 4.87 3.63 14.47
N THR A 11 4.08 2.60 14.14
CA THR A 11 4.16 1.91 12.86
C THR A 11 3.06 2.42 11.93
N ALA A 12 3.42 2.89 10.75
CA ALA A 12 2.46 3.21 9.70
C ALA A 12 2.17 1.95 8.86
N LEU A 13 0.92 1.48 8.88
CA LEU A 13 0.45 0.36 8.09
C LEU A 13 -0.39 0.84 6.89
N VAL A 14 0.03 0.48 5.68
CA VAL A 14 -0.76 0.63 4.44
C VAL A 14 -1.29 -0.73 4.03
N VAL A 15 -2.62 -0.88 3.95
CA VAL A 15 -3.25 -2.09 3.42
C VAL A 15 -3.66 -1.85 1.98
N ALA A 16 -3.00 -2.53 1.03
CA ALA A 16 -3.12 -2.26 -0.39
C ALA A 16 -3.39 -3.53 -1.22
N LYS A 17 -4.07 -3.33 -2.35
CA LYS A 17 -4.28 -4.37 -3.37
C LYS A 17 -3.60 -3.92 -4.66
N ALA A 18 -2.96 -4.84 -5.36
CA ALA A 18 -2.34 -4.59 -6.66
C ALA A 18 -3.34 -3.89 -7.62
N PRO A 19 -2.99 -2.72 -8.20
CA PRO A 19 -3.87 -1.94 -9.05
C PRO A 19 -3.97 -2.55 -10.46
N VAL A 20 -4.70 -3.66 -10.58
CA VAL A 20 -4.90 -4.38 -11.84
C VAL A 20 -6.25 -3.98 -12.47
N PRO A 21 -6.31 -3.69 -13.79
CA PRO A 21 -7.57 -3.44 -14.51
C PRO A 21 -8.62 -4.53 -14.24
N GLY A 22 -9.85 -4.12 -13.96
CA GLY A 22 -10.97 -5.02 -13.63
C GLY A 22 -10.97 -5.58 -12.21
N LEU A 23 -9.86 -5.46 -11.45
CA LEU A 23 -9.75 -5.93 -10.07
C LEU A 23 -9.66 -4.79 -9.04
N ALA A 24 -9.17 -3.63 -9.46
CA ALA A 24 -9.03 -2.43 -8.63
C ALA A 24 -10.15 -1.43 -8.91
N LYS A 25 -10.61 -0.76 -7.83
CA LYS A 25 -11.59 0.35 -7.88
C LYS A 25 -12.77 0.08 -8.82
N THR A 26 -13.36 -1.12 -8.77
CA THR A 26 -14.40 -1.57 -9.72
C THR A 26 -15.63 -0.66 -9.78
N ARG A 27 -15.99 -0.02 -8.66
CA ARG A 27 -17.05 1.00 -8.62
C ARG A 27 -16.70 2.25 -9.44
N LEU A 28 -15.44 2.69 -9.43
CA LEU A 28 -14.95 3.79 -10.26
C LEU A 28 -14.86 3.36 -11.73
N ALA A 29 -14.42 2.12 -11.98
CA ALA A 29 -14.32 1.54 -13.32
C ALA A 29 -15.65 1.56 -14.08
N ALA A 30 -16.79 1.45 -13.38
CA ALA A 30 -18.11 1.58 -13.99
C ALA A 30 -18.34 2.94 -14.69
N SER A 31 -17.63 3.99 -14.28
CA SER A 31 -17.74 5.34 -14.84
C SER A 31 -16.62 5.71 -15.80
N VAL A 32 -15.40 5.22 -15.56
CA VAL A 32 -14.19 5.68 -16.29
C VAL A 32 -13.48 4.58 -17.08
N GLY A 33 -13.95 3.33 -17.00
CA GLY A 33 -13.29 2.17 -17.59
C GLY A 33 -12.27 1.50 -16.67
N ALA A 34 -11.99 0.22 -16.91
CA ALA A 34 -11.14 -0.61 -16.07
C ALA A 34 -9.68 -0.14 -16.02
N ASP A 35 -9.11 0.24 -17.16
CA ASP A 35 -7.71 0.68 -17.27
C ASP A 35 -7.49 2.01 -16.55
N ALA A 36 -8.35 2.99 -16.81
CA ALA A 36 -8.27 4.29 -16.14
C ALA A 36 -8.46 4.18 -14.62
N ALA A 37 -9.40 3.34 -14.17
CA ALA A 37 -9.61 3.11 -12.74
C ALA A 37 -8.41 2.44 -12.07
N ALA A 38 -7.73 1.52 -12.76
CA ALA A 38 -6.51 0.90 -12.26
C ALA A 38 -5.31 1.86 -12.27
N ASP A 39 -5.15 2.69 -13.28
CA ASP A 39 -4.10 3.72 -13.31
C ASP A 39 -4.29 4.76 -12.19
N ILE A 40 -5.53 5.20 -11.95
CA ILE A 40 -5.86 6.06 -10.79
C ILE A 40 -5.54 5.35 -9.47
N ALA A 41 -5.85 4.06 -9.36
CA ALA A 41 -5.51 3.28 -8.16
C ALA A 41 -3.99 3.17 -7.94
N ALA A 42 -3.22 3.02 -9.03
CA ALA A 42 -1.76 2.98 -8.98
C ALA A 42 -1.16 4.33 -8.57
N ALA A 43 -1.65 5.43 -9.15
CA ALA A 43 -1.25 6.78 -8.76
C ALA A 43 -1.54 7.05 -7.28
N ALA A 44 -2.77 6.76 -6.83
CA ALA A 44 -3.15 6.95 -5.43
C ALA A 44 -2.32 6.10 -4.45
N LEU A 45 -1.92 4.89 -4.86
CA LEU A 45 -1.02 4.05 -4.07
C LEU A 45 0.38 4.69 -3.97
N LEU A 46 0.97 5.12 -5.09
CA LEU A 46 2.27 5.78 -5.10
C LEU A 46 2.28 7.05 -4.24
N ASP A 47 1.28 7.91 -4.38
CA ASP A 47 1.13 9.12 -3.56
C ASP A 47 1.04 8.78 -2.06
N THR A 48 0.33 7.70 -1.72
CA THR A 48 0.23 7.21 -0.34
C THR A 48 1.58 6.71 0.16
N LEU A 49 2.32 5.95 -0.65
CA LEU A 49 3.64 5.45 -0.28
C LEU A 49 4.61 6.62 -0.06
N ASP A 50 4.66 7.60 -0.98
CA ASP A 50 5.43 8.84 -0.84
C ASP A 50 5.14 9.54 0.48
N ALA A 51 3.88 9.84 0.77
CA ALA A 51 3.48 10.47 2.03
C ALA A 51 3.93 9.67 3.27
N VAL A 52 3.82 8.34 3.25
CA VAL A 52 4.22 7.51 4.39
C VAL A 52 5.73 7.45 4.58
N ALA A 53 6.56 7.43 3.52
CA ALA A 53 8.01 7.48 3.74
C ALA A 53 8.54 8.86 4.13
N ASP A 54 7.79 9.92 3.85
CA ASP A 54 8.13 11.25 4.34
C ASP A 54 7.68 11.46 5.79
N THR A 55 6.85 10.56 6.34
CA THR A 55 6.37 10.64 7.72
C THR A 55 7.45 10.17 8.72
N PRO A 56 7.75 10.92 9.80
CA PRO A 56 8.79 10.57 10.78
C PRO A 56 8.26 9.52 11.79
N VAL A 57 7.98 8.32 11.30
CA VAL A 57 7.55 7.15 12.10
C VAL A 57 8.69 6.13 12.20
N GLU A 58 8.68 5.34 13.26
CA GLU A 58 9.68 4.30 13.55
C GLU A 58 9.67 3.18 12.49
N ALA A 59 8.47 2.74 12.06
CA ALA A 59 8.34 1.65 11.10
C ALA A 59 7.24 1.92 10.05
N ARG A 60 7.40 1.29 8.89
CA ARG A 60 6.51 1.45 7.72
C ARG A 60 6.27 0.10 7.08
N VAL A 61 5.02 -0.34 7.09
CA VAL A 61 4.62 -1.68 6.65
C VAL A 61 3.54 -1.56 5.57
N VAL A 62 3.67 -2.37 4.52
CA VAL A 62 2.64 -2.51 3.49
C VAL A 62 2.14 -3.94 3.48
N ALA A 63 0.87 -4.13 3.85
CA ALA A 63 0.18 -5.40 3.67
C ALA A 63 -0.42 -5.46 2.26
N MET A 64 0.21 -6.22 1.37
CA MET A 64 -0.14 -6.30 -0.05
C MET A 64 -0.93 -7.56 -0.40
N THR A 65 -1.86 -7.45 -1.33
CA THR A 65 -2.52 -8.60 -1.97
C THR A 65 -2.62 -8.42 -3.48
N GLY A 66 -2.59 -9.53 -4.22
CA GLY A 66 -2.62 -9.54 -5.67
C GLY A 66 -1.24 -9.45 -6.31
N ASP A 67 -1.21 -9.70 -7.62
CA ASP A 67 0.03 -9.84 -8.38
C ASP A 67 0.46 -8.50 -9.00
N LEU A 68 1.52 -7.90 -8.44
CA LEU A 68 2.08 -6.65 -8.95
C LEU A 68 2.63 -6.75 -10.37
N ARG A 69 2.90 -7.95 -10.91
CA ARG A 69 3.32 -8.11 -12.32
C ARG A 69 2.23 -7.65 -13.30
N HIS A 70 0.98 -7.68 -12.87
CA HIS A 70 -0.18 -7.26 -13.66
C HIS A 70 -0.69 -5.86 -13.27
N ALA A 71 -0.02 -5.18 -12.34
CA ALA A 71 -0.44 -3.86 -11.88
C ALA A 71 -0.12 -2.77 -12.91
N CYS A 72 -0.99 -1.77 -13.00
CA CYS A 72 -0.62 -0.49 -13.60
C CYS A 72 0.55 0.13 -12.82
N ARG A 73 1.54 0.71 -13.52
CA ARG A 73 2.75 1.31 -12.93
C ARG A 73 3.54 0.34 -12.04
N ALA A 74 3.60 -0.93 -12.46
CA ALA A 74 4.27 -1.98 -11.70
C ALA A 74 5.75 -1.69 -11.36
N PRO A 75 6.59 -1.18 -12.29
CA PRO A 75 7.96 -0.83 -11.96
C PRO A 75 8.04 0.22 -10.85
N GLU A 76 7.28 1.31 -10.97
CA GLU A 76 7.27 2.42 -10.02
C GLU A 76 6.81 1.96 -8.64
N ILE A 77 5.74 1.14 -8.58
CA ILE A 77 5.23 0.60 -7.31
C ILE A 77 6.30 -0.30 -6.67
N ARG A 78 6.94 -1.18 -7.44
CA ARG A 78 7.96 -2.10 -6.90
C ARG A 78 9.19 -1.36 -6.39
N ASP A 79 9.67 -0.38 -7.15
CA ASP A 79 10.79 0.47 -6.73
C ASP A 79 10.43 1.21 -5.44
N ARG A 80 9.20 1.72 -5.36
CA ARG A 80 8.77 2.47 -4.19
C ARG A 80 8.59 1.61 -2.94
N LEU A 81 8.08 0.40 -3.10
CA LEU A 81 7.92 -0.59 -2.02
C LEU A 81 9.25 -1.04 -1.42
N ALA A 82 10.39 -0.83 -2.09
CA ALA A 82 11.72 -1.16 -1.55
C ALA A 82 12.06 -0.38 -0.25
N ALA A 83 11.35 0.70 0.05
CA ALA A 83 11.51 1.48 1.29
C ALA A 83 10.58 1.02 2.44
N PHE A 84 9.87 -0.09 2.27
CA PHE A 84 8.87 -0.60 3.22
C PHE A 84 9.13 -2.06 3.55
N THR A 85 8.70 -2.49 4.74
CA THR A 85 8.49 -3.91 5.00
C THR A 85 7.18 -4.33 4.33
N VAL A 86 7.26 -5.22 3.35
CA VAL A 86 6.07 -5.71 2.62
C VAL A 86 5.69 -7.09 3.14
N VAL A 87 4.45 -7.23 3.57
CA VAL A 87 3.86 -8.50 4.04
C VAL A 87 2.66 -8.88 3.18
N GLU A 88 2.40 -10.17 3.03
CA GLU A 88 1.19 -10.64 2.34
C GLU A 88 -0.04 -10.49 3.24
N GLN A 89 -1.18 -10.09 2.66
CA GLN A 89 -2.44 -10.12 3.40
C GLN A 89 -2.93 -11.57 3.62
N ARG A 90 -3.19 -11.93 4.87
CA ARG A 90 -3.65 -13.27 5.28
C ARG A 90 -5.09 -13.24 5.79
N GLY A 91 -5.91 -14.24 5.44
CA GLY A 91 -7.27 -14.41 5.96
C GLY A 91 -8.35 -14.50 4.87
N ASP A 92 -9.44 -15.18 5.19
CA ASP A 92 -10.48 -15.56 4.24
C ASP A 92 -11.44 -14.40 3.91
N ASP A 93 -11.64 -13.50 4.86
CA ASP A 93 -12.48 -12.31 4.71
C ASP A 93 -11.71 -11.01 4.92
N PHE A 94 -12.39 -9.89 4.68
CA PHE A 94 -11.80 -8.57 4.83
C PHE A 94 -11.39 -8.24 6.27
N ALA A 95 -12.20 -8.63 7.25
CA ALA A 95 -11.92 -8.34 8.66
C ALA A 95 -10.70 -9.12 9.16
N ALA A 96 -10.62 -10.41 8.84
CA ALA A 96 -9.48 -11.26 9.15
C ALA A 96 -8.18 -10.72 8.52
N ARG A 97 -8.25 -10.22 7.27
CA ARG A 97 -7.09 -9.58 6.61
C ARG A 97 -6.63 -8.33 7.34
N LEU A 98 -7.55 -7.48 7.80
CA LEU A 98 -7.20 -6.30 8.59
C LEU A 98 -6.57 -6.67 9.93
N VAL A 99 -7.14 -7.64 10.65
CA VAL A 99 -6.60 -8.10 11.95
C VAL A 99 -5.19 -8.65 11.77
N ASN A 100 -4.98 -9.54 10.80
CA ASN A 100 -3.67 -10.10 10.52
C ASN A 100 -2.67 -9.04 10.07
N ALA A 101 -3.06 -8.08 9.22
CA ALA A 101 -2.18 -7.00 8.80
C ALA A 101 -1.70 -6.12 9.97
N HIS A 102 -2.57 -5.84 10.95
CA HIS A 102 -2.17 -5.11 12.16
C HIS A 102 -1.22 -5.93 13.04
N ALA A 103 -1.47 -7.23 13.20
CA ALA A 103 -0.60 -8.11 13.96
C ALA A 103 0.79 -8.23 13.30
N ASP A 104 0.83 -8.41 11.98
CA ASP A 104 2.06 -8.50 11.20
C ASP A 104 2.84 -7.17 11.25
N ALA A 105 2.15 -6.02 11.19
CA ALA A 105 2.77 -4.71 11.32
C ALA A 105 3.34 -4.45 12.72
N ALA A 106 2.68 -4.93 13.77
CA ALA A 106 3.17 -4.81 15.14
C ALA A 106 4.40 -5.69 15.43
N ALA A 107 4.67 -6.70 14.57
CA ALA A 107 5.78 -7.63 14.71
C ALA A 107 6.96 -7.35 13.77
N ALA A 108 6.82 -6.39 12.85
CA ALA A 108 7.80 -6.01 11.84
C ALA A 108 8.78 -4.94 12.35
#